data_AF-A0A6A6CSK7-F1
#
_entry.id   AF-A0A6A6CSK7-F1
#
_cell.length_a   1.000
_cell.length_b   1.000
_cell.length_c   1.000
_cell.angle_alpha   90.00
_cell.angle_beta   90.00
_cell.angle_gamma   90.00
#
_symmetry.space_group_name_H-M   'P 1'
#
loop_
_entity.id
_entity.type
_entity.pdbx_description
1 polymer ?
#
loop_
_entity_poly.entity_id
_entity_poly.type
_entity_poly.pdbx_seq_one_letter_code
_entity_poly.pdbx_strand_id
1 'polypeptide(L)'
;MAPQRNMFAMLADENDDETSSAHSQPQTDDGTTSQTIYTPLTETHQSDDADSVQSPQDIVLTPEAQEARAALTRHKQMAAFLINFHNNHHGPEQPLEDGIWGAVIHPRTKHDLPGGENPLEDGTNVRARITPVPGSMASYENPDNVWLTPELPAKLGFPVKITTWPYPQGRAADQNQYNHFVHTLFLGADASKSSFTKFTHEGYIGDALVVRTDGKDLSDQQVEVLLHFINDEFSVAAVKLLDMEEGKEKDACKKQIAEKYLHPEALHAYWQEYRRERIKSGRVWEDAVSPVKVTLGEVKPACGRCFKREAEKGQFLFCEGCEDRFYCSKTCSDKDEKRHAESCFWEDETVDSGLDSSAECVDSQSSDFSYSEERSD
;
A
#
# COMPACT_ATOMS: atom_id res chain seq x y z
N MET A 1 20.34 21.51 -38.13
CA MET A 1 21.22 21.09 -37.03
C MET A 1 21.66 22.34 -36.27
N ALA A 2 21.05 22.57 -35.12
CA ALA A 2 21.42 23.55 -34.09
C ALA A 2 20.91 22.99 -32.75
N PRO A 3 21.62 23.16 -31.62
CA PRO A 3 21.52 22.26 -30.48
C PRO A 3 20.41 22.64 -29.49
N GLN A 4 19.85 21.61 -28.84
CA GLN A 4 18.92 21.71 -27.71
C GLN A 4 19.58 22.46 -26.55
N ARG A 5 18.90 23.51 -26.07
CA ARG A 5 19.23 24.21 -24.83
C ARG A 5 18.51 23.54 -23.67
N ASN A 6 19.30 22.97 -22.76
CA ASN A 6 18.90 22.69 -21.39
C ASN A 6 18.39 23.98 -20.73
N MET A 7 17.14 23.98 -20.27
CA MET A 7 16.62 24.99 -19.36
C MET A 7 16.13 24.30 -18.07
N PHE A 8 17.06 24.06 -17.16
CA PHE A 8 16.76 24.07 -15.73
C PHE A 8 17.20 25.46 -15.24
N ALA A 9 16.24 26.33 -14.99
CA ALA A 9 16.46 27.61 -14.33
C ALA A 9 15.72 27.59 -13.00
N MET A 10 16.52 27.60 -11.93
CA MET A 10 16.11 27.86 -10.56
C MET A 10 15.47 29.25 -10.48
N LEU A 11 14.30 29.35 -9.85
CA LEU A 11 13.79 30.59 -9.30
C LEU A 11 13.49 30.33 -7.83
N ALA A 12 14.30 30.96 -6.99
CA ALA A 12 14.03 31.17 -5.57
C ALA A 12 13.23 32.47 -5.47
N ASP A 13 12.04 32.41 -4.88
CA ASP A 13 11.25 33.60 -4.54
C ASP A 13 11.08 33.70 -3.02
N GLU A 14 11.68 34.77 -2.52
CA GLU A 14 11.17 35.79 -1.59
C GLU A 14 10.19 35.38 -0.47
N ASN A 15 10.69 35.57 0.75
CA ASN A 15 9.96 35.53 2.02
C ASN A 15 9.03 36.74 2.13
N ASP A 16 7.74 36.50 2.41
CA ASP A 16 6.86 37.49 3.03
C ASP A 16 6.48 37.02 4.45
N ASP A 17 7.04 37.74 5.41
CA ASP A 17 6.79 37.72 6.84
C ASP A 17 5.60 38.65 7.12
N GLU A 18 4.47 38.15 7.63
CA GLU A 18 3.58 38.97 8.46
C GLU A 18 2.92 38.16 9.59
N THR A 19 3.27 38.58 10.79
CA THR A 19 2.74 38.21 12.11
C THR A 19 1.31 38.71 12.35
N SER A 20 0.48 37.96 13.08
CA SER A 20 -0.14 38.42 14.36
C SER A 20 -1.25 37.50 14.92
N SER A 21 -0.94 36.92 16.09
CA SER A 21 -1.72 36.76 17.33
C SER A 21 -3.25 36.99 17.40
N ALA A 22 -3.98 36.03 18.02
CA ALA A 22 -4.87 36.19 19.20
C ALA A 22 -5.57 34.84 19.53
N HIS A 23 -5.22 34.14 20.62
CA HIS A 23 -5.93 34.10 21.91
C HIS A 23 -7.45 33.91 21.88
N SER A 24 -7.92 32.73 22.33
CA SER A 24 -9.02 32.55 23.31
C SER A 24 -9.20 31.05 23.65
N GLN A 25 -9.00 30.70 24.92
CA GLN A 25 -9.56 29.47 25.53
C GLN A 25 -11.06 29.67 25.79
N PRO A 26 -11.82 28.57 25.96
CA PRO A 26 -12.41 28.38 27.28
C PRO A 26 -12.32 26.94 27.82
N GLN A 27 -12.39 26.89 29.15
CA GLN A 27 -12.46 25.72 30.02
C GLN A 27 -13.86 25.09 30.06
N THR A 28 -13.89 23.96 30.78
CA THR A 28 -15.01 23.24 31.43
C THR A 28 -15.69 22.19 30.53
N ASP A 29 -16.07 20.99 30.99
CA ASP A 29 -16.38 20.48 32.33
C ASP A 29 -16.12 18.96 32.44
N ASP A 30 -15.97 18.53 33.70
CA ASP A 30 -15.94 17.16 34.19
C ASP A 30 -17.19 16.36 33.82
N GLY A 31 -16.98 15.10 33.41
CA GLY A 31 -18.05 14.16 33.07
C GLY A 31 -17.68 12.72 33.43
N THR A 32 -17.71 12.42 34.72
CA THR A 32 -17.67 11.08 35.32
C THR A 32 -18.67 10.14 34.64
N THR A 33 -18.23 8.98 34.15
CA THR A 33 -19.15 7.86 33.90
C THR A 33 -18.50 6.51 34.19
N SER A 34 -19.22 5.73 34.98
CA SER A 34 -18.90 4.43 35.55
C SER A 34 -18.48 3.39 34.52
N GLN A 35 -17.37 2.70 34.78
CA GLN A 35 -17.05 1.44 34.11
C GLN A 35 -17.49 0.26 34.97
N THR A 36 -18.43 -0.50 34.44
CA THR A 36 -18.90 -1.79 34.94
C THR A 36 -17.84 -2.85 34.65
N ILE A 37 -17.33 -3.48 35.71
CA ILE A 37 -16.38 -4.59 35.64
C ILE A 37 -17.13 -5.84 35.20
N TYR A 38 -16.86 -6.33 33.99
CA TYR A 38 -17.24 -7.67 33.55
C TYR A 38 -16.13 -8.66 33.90
N THR A 39 -16.43 -9.64 34.75
CA THR A 39 -15.60 -10.81 35.04
C THR A 39 -16.01 -11.94 34.10
N PRO A 40 -15.09 -12.59 33.35
CA PRO A 40 -15.42 -13.83 32.66
C PRO A 40 -15.35 -15.02 33.64
N LEU A 41 -16.46 -15.75 33.73
CA LEU A 41 -16.55 -17.08 34.33
C LEU A 41 -15.81 -18.08 33.41
N THR A 42 -14.71 -18.64 33.92
CA THR A 42 -14.06 -19.83 33.35
C THR A 42 -14.75 -21.08 33.88
N GLU A 43 -15.58 -21.71 33.06
CA GLU A 43 -16.05 -23.08 33.30
C GLU A 43 -15.10 -24.07 32.62
N THR A 44 -14.30 -24.74 33.44
CA THR A 44 -13.56 -25.94 33.09
C THR A 44 -14.50 -27.15 33.14
N HIS A 45 -14.85 -27.70 31.97
CA HIS A 45 -15.37 -29.06 31.86
C HIS A 45 -14.21 -30.04 31.71
N GLN A 46 -13.88 -30.75 32.79
CA GLN A 46 -13.09 -31.99 32.75
C GLN A 46 -14.06 -33.15 32.47
N SER A 47 -13.92 -33.77 31.31
CA SER A 47 -14.48 -35.09 31.01
C SER A 47 -13.34 -36.11 31.05
N ASP A 48 -13.38 -36.96 32.06
CA ASP A 48 -12.55 -38.15 32.19
C ASP A 48 -13.09 -39.23 31.26
N ASP A 49 -12.40 -39.52 30.16
CA ASP A 49 -12.54 -40.79 29.43
C ASP A 49 -11.16 -41.41 29.24
N ALA A 50 -10.94 -42.47 30.02
CA ALA A 50 -9.76 -43.30 29.99
C ALA A 50 -9.92 -44.36 28.90
N ASP A 51 -9.37 -44.09 27.71
CA ASP A 51 -9.27 -45.07 26.64
C ASP A 51 -7.87 -45.67 26.52
N SER A 52 -7.86 -47.00 26.38
CA SER A 52 -6.70 -47.87 26.41
C SER A 52 -5.66 -47.52 25.35
N VAL A 53 -4.42 -47.27 25.81
CA VAL A 53 -3.24 -47.13 24.94
C VAL A 53 -2.93 -48.48 24.30
N GLN A 54 -3.37 -48.69 23.06
CA GLN A 54 -2.79 -49.72 22.19
C GLN A 54 -1.44 -49.22 21.69
N SER A 55 -0.42 -50.07 21.84
CA SER A 55 0.93 -49.84 21.33
C SER A 55 0.87 -49.59 19.81
N PRO A 56 1.46 -48.50 19.29
CA PRO A 56 1.39 -48.19 17.87
C PRO A 56 2.11 -49.28 17.09
N GLN A 57 1.34 -50.03 16.30
CA GLN A 57 1.90 -50.90 15.27
C GLN A 57 2.68 -50.02 14.29
N ASP A 58 3.90 -50.44 13.96
CA ASP A 58 4.78 -49.73 13.03
C ASP A 58 4.12 -49.59 11.66
N ILE A 59 3.52 -48.43 11.40
CA ILE A 59 2.98 -48.09 10.09
C ILE A 59 4.17 -47.91 9.15
N VAL A 60 4.39 -48.91 8.29
CA VAL A 60 5.37 -48.83 7.20
C VAL A 60 4.86 -47.77 6.21
N LEU A 61 5.45 -46.58 6.28
CA LEU A 61 5.15 -45.49 5.35
C LEU A 61 5.60 -45.86 3.94
N THR A 62 4.79 -45.52 2.93
CA THR A 62 5.17 -45.66 1.51
C THR A 62 6.38 -44.78 1.20
N PRO A 63 7.17 -45.09 0.14
CA PRO A 63 8.29 -44.25 -0.28
C PRO A 63 7.91 -42.77 -0.48
N GLU A 64 6.74 -42.46 -1.05
CA GLU A 64 6.30 -41.06 -1.19
C GLU A 64 5.99 -40.40 0.16
N ALA A 65 5.38 -41.12 1.10
CA ALA A 65 5.10 -40.60 2.43
C ALA A 65 6.39 -40.37 3.25
N GLN A 66 7.42 -41.21 3.03
CA GLN A 66 8.74 -41.00 3.61
C GLN A 66 9.43 -39.77 3.01
N GLU A 67 9.31 -39.56 1.69
CA GLU A 67 9.86 -38.39 1.01
C GLU A 67 9.16 -37.09 1.43
N ALA A 68 7.83 -37.09 1.53
CA ALA A 68 7.05 -35.95 2.03
C ALA A 68 7.41 -35.60 3.48
N ARG A 69 7.61 -36.61 4.33
CA ARG A 69 8.07 -36.41 5.71
C ARG A 69 9.48 -35.83 5.75
N ALA A 70 10.39 -36.33 4.90
CA ALA A 70 11.74 -35.78 4.79
C ALA A 70 11.75 -34.33 4.28
N ALA A 71 10.89 -33.99 3.32
CA ALA A 71 10.71 -32.62 2.83
C ALA A 71 10.19 -31.69 3.92
N LEU A 72 9.18 -32.11 4.70
CA LEU A 72 8.66 -31.36 5.84
C LEU A 72 9.73 -31.17 6.93
N THR A 73 10.55 -32.20 7.20
CA THR A 73 11.67 -32.08 8.14
C THR A 73 12.72 -31.08 7.65
N ARG A 74 13.07 -31.09 6.36
CA ARG A 74 13.98 -30.08 5.77
C ARG A 74 13.40 -28.67 5.88
N HIS A 75 12.10 -28.50 5.65
CA HIS A 75 11.43 -27.20 5.78
C HIS A 75 11.46 -26.70 7.23
N LYS A 76 11.18 -27.58 8.20
CA LYS A 76 11.28 -27.26 9.64
C LYS A 76 12.71 -26.92 10.07
N GLN A 77 13.70 -27.63 9.53
CA GLN A 77 15.12 -27.34 9.78
C GLN A 77 15.55 -26.01 9.17
N MET A 78 15.09 -25.67 7.97
CA MET A 78 15.33 -24.38 7.33
C MET A 78 14.67 -23.24 8.11
N ALA A 79 13.42 -23.40 8.54
CA ALA A 79 12.73 -22.42 9.40
C ALA A 79 13.46 -22.22 10.73
N ALA A 80 13.87 -23.31 11.41
CA ALA A 80 14.65 -23.23 12.63
C ALA A 80 16.04 -22.59 12.41
N PHE A 81 16.67 -22.84 11.26
CA PHE A 81 17.92 -22.20 10.87
C PHE A 81 17.72 -20.70 10.62
N LEU A 82 16.66 -20.28 9.93
CA LEU A 82 16.36 -18.86 9.70
C LEU A 82 16.03 -18.12 10.99
N ILE A 83 15.28 -18.75 11.91
CA ILE A 83 15.03 -18.24 13.25
C ILE A 83 16.36 -18.10 14.02
N ASN A 84 17.22 -19.12 14.01
CA ASN A 84 18.52 -19.05 14.67
C ASN A 84 19.49 -18.08 13.98
N PHE A 85 19.44 -17.91 12.67
CA PHE A 85 20.26 -16.97 11.92
C PHE A 85 19.85 -15.53 12.26
N HIS A 86 18.54 -15.29 12.37
CA HIS A 86 17.99 -14.03 12.89
C HIS A 86 18.45 -13.79 14.34
N ASN A 87 18.31 -14.79 15.22
CA ASN A 87 18.64 -14.69 16.65
C ASN A 87 20.16 -14.68 16.97
N ASN A 88 21.03 -15.06 16.02
CA ASN A 88 22.50 -15.06 16.23
C ASN A 88 23.19 -13.85 15.59
N HIS A 89 22.54 -13.18 14.62
CA HIS A 89 23.04 -11.94 14.03
C HIS A 89 22.42 -10.68 14.64
N HIS A 90 21.33 -10.82 15.38
CA HIS A 90 20.89 -9.88 16.39
C HIS A 90 21.31 -10.46 17.74
N GLY A 91 22.12 -9.74 18.54
CA GLY A 91 22.54 -10.20 19.87
C GLY A 91 21.33 -10.54 20.76
N PRO A 92 21.54 -11.17 21.94
CA PRO A 92 20.46 -11.57 22.83
C PRO A 92 19.47 -10.42 22.97
N GLU A 93 18.20 -10.66 22.61
CA GLU A 93 17.12 -9.68 22.63
C GLU A 93 17.14 -8.96 23.98
N GLN A 94 17.84 -7.83 24.03
CA GLN A 94 17.44 -6.79 24.95
C GLN A 94 16.02 -6.45 24.51
N PRO A 95 15.04 -6.41 25.44
CA PRO A 95 13.69 -6.01 25.09
C PRO A 95 13.82 -4.72 24.26
N LEU A 96 13.38 -4.78 23.00
CA LEU A 96 13.37 -3.63 22.11
C LEU A 96 12.67 -2.51 22.88
N GLU A 97 13.44 -1.55 23.39
CA GLU A 97 12.92 -0.39 24.10
C GLU A 97 11.86 0.25 23.22
N ASP A 98 10.58 0.21 23.64
CA ASP A 98 9.38 0.86 23.10
C ASP A 98 9.57 1.62 21.77
N GLY A 99 9.98 0.90 20.73
CA GLY A 99 10.45 1.48 19.46
C GLY A 99 9.34 1.40 18.42
N ILE A 100 9.13 2.50 17.70
CA ILE A 100 8.19 2.52 16.57
C ILE A 100 8.84 1.87 15.34
N TRP A 101 8.06 1.12 14.58
CA TRP A 101 8.50 0.59 13.30
C TRP A 101 8.42 1.65 12.20
N GLY A 102 9.50 1.79 11.44
CA GLY A 102 9.64 2.71 10.33
C GLY A 102 9.98 2.00 9.03
N ALA A 103 9.89 2.73 7.92
CA ALA A 103 10.23 2.24 6.60
C ALA A 103 11.38 3.05 6.00
N VAL A 104 12.38 2.36 5.47
CA VAL A 104 13.49 2.98 4.73
C VAL A 104 13.20 2.92 3.24
N ILE A 105 13.07 4.08 2.58
CA ILE A 105 12.85 4.21 1.14
C ILE A 105 14.18 4.53 0.45
N HIS A 106 14.67 3.62 -0.39
CA HIS A 106 15.95 3.79 -1.10
C HIS A 106 15.76 4.48 -2.47
N PRO A 107 16.69 5.33 -2.95
CA PRO A 107 16.62 5.96 -4.28
C PRO A 107 16.50 5.00 -5.48
N ARG A 108 17.06 3.78 -5.38
CA ARG A 108 17.06 2.75 -6.44
C ARG A 108 15.91 1.78 -6.33
N THR A 109 14.95 2.12 -5.49
CA THR A 109 13.72 1.36 -5.37
C THR A 109 13.12 1.21 -6.77
N LYS A 110 13.12 -0.03 -7.31
CA LYS A 110 12.55 -0.28 -8.64
C LYS A 110 11.04 -0.22 -8.53
N HIS A 111 10.44 0.57 -9.41
CA HIS A 111 9.03 0.49 -9.75
C HIS A 111 8.96 -0.50 -10.91
N ASP A 112 8.46 -1.71 -10.72
CA ASP A 112 7.88 -2.43 -11.86
C ASP A 112 6.61 -1.67 -12.20
N LEU A 113 6.76 -0.70 -13.10
CA LEU A 113 5.64 -0.29 -13.91
C LEU A 113 5.19 -1.54 -14.70
N PRO A 114 3.89 -1.88 -14.70
CA PRO A 114 3.41 -3.03 -15.47
C PRO A 114 3.80 -2.83 -16.94
N GLY A 115 4.72 -3.67 -17.44
CA GLY A 115 5.20 -3.64 -18.85
C GLY A 115 6.72 -3.71 -19.06
N GLY A 116 7.54 -3.72 -18.01
CA GLY A 116 9.00 -3.89 -18.14
C GLY A 116 9.44 -5.34 -18.02
N GLU A 117 9.67 -6.02 -19.15
CA GLU A 117 10.31 -7.34 -19.17
C GLU A 117 11.79 -7.23 -18.73
N ASN A 118 12.06 -7.39 -17.43
CA ASN A 118 13.39 -7.73 -16.95
C ASN A 118 13.28 -8.71 -15.79
N PRO A 119 13.71 -9.97 -15.97
CA PRO A 119 13.67 -10.97 -14.92
C PRO A 119 14.87 -10.77 -14.01
N LEU A 120 14.68 -10.01 -12.94
CA LEU A 120 15.40 -10.27 -11.70
C LEU A 120 14.41 -10.96 -10.77
N GLU A 121 14.66 -12.25 -10.57
CA GLU A 121 13.97 -13.12 -9.62
C GLU A 121 13.89 -12.41 -8.25
N ASP A 122 12.71 -12.49 -7.63
CA ASP A 122 12.24 -11.76 -6.45
C ASP A 122 11.76 -10.31 -6.70
N GLY A 123 10.66 -10.19 -7.45
CA GLY A 123 9.90 -8.98 -7.80
C GLY A 123 9.31 -8.18 -6.63
N THR A 124 10.16 -7.76 -5.70
CA THR A 124 9.83 -6.77 -4.66
C THR A 124 9.94 -5.36 -5.24
N ASN A 125 8.80 -4.94 -5.78
CA ASN A 125 8.46 -3.57 -6.15
C ASN A 125 8.32 -2.72 -4.92
N VAL A 126 8.89 -1.51 -4.98
CA VAL A 126 9.09 -0.66 -3.82
C VAL A 126 9.89 -1.36 -2.71
N ARG A 127 11.24 -1.34 -2.75
CA ARG A 127 12.10 -1.82 -1.65
C ARG A 127 12.06 -0.85 -0.47
N ALA A 128 10.89 -0.66 0.14
CA ALA A 128 10.78 -0.15 1.48
C ALA A 128 11.27 -1.24 2.43
N ARG A 129 12.35 -1.00 3.16
CA ARG A 129 12.81 -1.95 4.20
C ARG A 129 12.23 -1.53 5.53
N ILE A 130 11.44 -2.41 6.13
CA ILE A 130 10.95 -2.20 7.49
C ILE A 130 12.11 -2.45 8.45
N THR A 131 12.42 -1.43 9.22
CA THR A 131 13.51 -1.45 10.19
C THR A 131 12.96 -0.96 11.51
N PRO A 132 13.23 -1.66 12.63
CA PRO A 132 12.89 -1.11 13.93
C PRO A 132 13.66 0.19 14.08
N VAL A 133 12.96 1.29 14.33
CA VAL A 133 13.63 2.56 14.61
C VAL A 133 13.97 2.50 16.09
N PRO A 134 15.27 2.47 16.46
CA PRO A 134 15.63 2.52 17.87
C PRO A 134 14.89 3.66 18.56
N GLY A 135 14.38 3.47 19.77
CA GLY A 135 13.75 4.56 20.53
C GLY A 135 14.66 5.79 20.58
N SER A 136 15.98 5.59 20.59
CA SER A 136 16.98 6.64 20.44
C SER A 136 16.95 7.38 19.08
N MET A 137 16.69 6.76 17.94
CA MET A 137 16.51 7.47 16.67
C MET A 137 15.13 8.11 16.50
N ALA A 138 14.10 7.54 17.12
CA ALA A 138 12.75 8.11 17.13
C ALA A 138 12.66 9.36 18.04
N SER A 139 13.50 9.43 19.08
CA SER A 139 13.58 10.52 20.07
C SER A 139 14.78 11.46 19.91
N TYR A 140 15.89 11.06 19.28
CA TYR A 140 16.98 11.98 18.98
C TYR A 140 16.58 12.90 17.83
N GLU A 141 16.35 14.14 18.20
CA GLU A 141 16.99 15.29 17.56
C GLU A 141 18.50 15.01 17.50
N ASN A 142 18.96 14.16 16.56
CA ASN A 142 20.31 14.34 16.08
C ASN A 142 20.29 15.74 15.47
N PRO A 143 21.10 16.71 15.98
CA PRO A 143 21.03 18.09 15.49
C PRO A 143 21.23 18.19 13.98
N ASP A 144 21.84 17.17 13.36
CA ASP A 144 22.04 17.07 11.92
C ASP A 144 20.86 16.41 11.17
N ASN A 145 19.97 15.67 11.85
CA ASN A 145 18.81 15.02 11.24
C ASN A 145 17.54 15.87 11.45
N VAL A 146 17.30 16.78 10.50
CA VAL A 146 16.04 17.52 10.46
C VAL A 146 14.91 16.58 10.05
N TRP A 147 13.91 16.42 10.92
CA TRP A 147 12.66 15.75 10.57
C TRP A 147 11.79 16.68 9.73
N LEU A 148 11.37 16.19 8.56
CA LEU A 148 10.52 16.91 7.64
C LEU A 148 9.12 16.30 7.64
N THR A 149 8.09 17.14 7.66
CA THR A 149 6.69 16.69 7.70
C THR A 149 6.00 17.10 6.39
N PRO A 150 5.90 16.20 5.41
CA PRO A 150 5.21 16.50 4.15
C PRO A 150 3.71 16.76 4.36
N GLU A 151 3.17 17.78 3.69
CA GLU A 151 1.75 18.15 3.80
C GLU A 151 0.83 17.09 3.17
N LEU A 152 1.23 16.52 2.03
CA LEU A 152 0.39 15.64 1.22
C LEU A 152 -0.07 14.38 1.98
N PRO A 153 0.80 13.55 2.57
CA PRO A 153 0.35 12.38 3.34
C PRO A 153 -0.55 12.75 4.53
N ALA A 154 -0.30 13.88 5.19
CA ALA A 154 -1.15 14.37 6.26
C ALA A 154 -2.58 14.69 5.78
N LYS A 155 -2.74 15.32 4.61
CA LYS A 155 -4.06 15.57 3.99
C LYS A 155 -4.79 14.28 3.62
N LEU A 156 -4.06 13.21 3.34
CA LEU A 156 -4.60 11.88 3.06
C LEU A 156 -4.91 11.09 4.34
N GLY A 157 -4.81 11.69 5.53
CA GLY A 157 -5.08 11.01 6.80
C GLY A 157 -4.02 9.97 7.18
N PHE A 158 -2.82 10.08 6.61
CA PHE A 158 -1.69 9.21 6.89
C PHE A 158 -0.44 10.05 7.17
N PRO A 159 -0.40 10.73 8.33
CA PRO A 159 0.63 11.70 8.62
C PRO A 159 1.96 10.99 8.92
N VAL A 160 2.99 11.35 8.17
CA VAL A 160 4.35 10.81 8.29
C VAL A 160 5.36 11.92 8.47
N LYS A 161 6.49 11.60 9.08
CA LYS A 161 7.69 12.44 9.09
C LYS A 161 8.86 11.67 8.50
N ILE A 162 9.76 12.41 7.88
CA ILE A 162 10.83 11.88 7.05
C ILE A 162 12.15 12.47 7.52
N THR A 163 13.18 11.64 7.64
CA THR A 163 14.55 12.12 7.87
C THR A 163 15.56 11.24 7.14
N THR A 164 16.79 11.72 7.01
CA THR A 164 17.83 10.98 6.29
C THR A 164 18.19 9.74 7.09
N TRP A 165 18.19 8.57 6.45
CA TRP A 165 18.60 7.35 7.11
C TRP A 165 20.13 7.41 7.35
N PRO A 166 20.59 7.33 8.61
CA PRO A 166 22.01 7.44 8.92
C PRO A 166 22.73 6.21 8.35
N TYR A 167 23.58 6.44 7.37
CA TYR A 167 24.43 5.39 6.85
C TYR A 167 25.55 5.07 7.85
N PRO A 168 25.86 3.79 8.11
CA PRO A 168 27.13 3.45 8.72
C PRO A 168 28.25 3.96 7.79
N GLN A 169 29.19 4.71 8.35
CA GLN A 169 30.28 5.35 7.62
C GLN A 169 30.96 4.32 6.68
N GLY A 170 30.87 4.52 5.36
CA GLY A 170 31.56 3.66 4.38
C GLY A 170 30.86 3.39 3.05
N ARG A 171 29.54 3.66 2.91
CA ARG A 171 28.82 3.56 1.62
C ARG A 171 28.51 4.93 1.03
N ALA A 172 29.53 5.64 0.56
CA ALA A 172 29.38 6.96 -0.05
C ALA A 172 28.70 6.94 -1.44
N ALA A 173 28.72 5.81 -2.16
CA ALA A 173 28.35 5.75 -3.58
C ALA A 173 26.84 5.98 -3.86
N ASP A 174 25.95 5.69 -2.91
CA ASP A 174 24.50 5.87 -3.08
C ASP A 174 23.97 7.15 -2.42
N GLN A 175 24.83 7.89 -1.70
CA GLN A 175 24.47 9.11 -0.97
C GLN A 175 24.20 10.32 -1.87
N ASN A 176 24.49 10.27 -3.17
CA ASN A 176 24.24 11.36 -4.10
C ASN A 176 23.06 11.08 -5.06
N GLN A 177 22.34 9.99 -4.83
CA GLN A 177 21.21 9.64 -5.68
C GLN A 177 19.94 10.33 -5.20
N TYR A 178 19.29 11.01 -6.13
CA TYR A 178 18.01 11.65 -5.89
C TYR A 178 16.91 10.61 -5.65
N ASN A 179 16.16 10.77 -4.57
CA ASN A 179 15.08 9.88 -4.18
C ASN A 179 13.74 10.40 -4.68
N HIS A 180 13.39 10.02 -5.91
CA HIS A 180 12.16 10.48 -6.56
C HIS A 180 10.90 10.15 -5.75
N PHE A 181 10.85 8.97 -5.12
CA PHE A 181 9.69 8.50 -4.34
C PHE A 181 9.46 9.31 -3.08
N VAL A 182 10.53 9.65 -2.37
CA VAL A 182 10.44 10.46 -1.17
C VAL A 182 10.07 11.89 -1.54
N HIS A 183 10.64 12.40 -2.64
CA HIS A 183 10.35 13.74 -3.08
C HIS A 183 8.88 13.93 -3.51
N THR A 184 8.23 12.92 -4.09
CA THR A 184 6.79 12.98 -4.41
C THR A 184 5.89 13.17 -3.18
N LEU A 185 6.36 12.79 -1.98
CA LEU A 185 5.63 13.06 -0.74
C LEU A 185 5.57 14.56 -0.41
N PHE A 186 6.50 15.37 -0.94
CA PHE A 186 6.56 16.82 -0.73
C PHE A 186 5.83 17.64 -1.81
N LEU A 187 4.91 17.05 -2.56
CA LEU A 187 4.03 17.83 -3.43
C LEU A 187 3.07 18.68 -2.59
N GLY A 188 2.91 19.96 -2.93
CA GLY A 188 2.00 20.88 -2.25
C GLY A 188 0.55 20.43 -2.38
N ALA A 189 -0.15 20.37 -1.26
CA ALA A 189 -1.50 19.80 -1.15
C ALA A 189 -2.58 20.84 -0.79
N ASP A 190 -2.23 22.11 -0.70
CA ASP A 190 -3.18 23.20 -0.48
C ASP A 190 -3.56 23.89 -1.80
N ALA A 191 -4.79 23.65 -2.26
CA ALA A 191 -5.30 24.20 -3.52
C ALA A 191 -5.36 25.74 -3.56
N SER A 192 -5.31 26.40 -2.40
CA SER A 192 -5.28 27.86 -2.29
C SER A 192 -3.90 28.46 -2.50
N LYS A 193 -2.83 27.66 -2.41
CA LYS A 193 -1.45 28.13 -2.52
C LYS A 193 -0.93 28.05 -3.95
N SER A 194 -0.01 28.95 -4.29
CA SER A 194 0.73 28.93 -5.56
C SER A 194 1.67 27.72 -5.70
N SER A 195 1.98 27.07 -4.58
CA SER A 195 2.77 25.83 -4.49
C SER A 195 1.95 24.56 -4.65
N PHE A 196 0.63 24.63 -4.88
CA PHE A 196 -0.19 23.45 -5.13
C PHE A 196 0.40 22.63 -6.28
N THR A 197 0.58 21.33 -6.06
CA THR A 197 1.22 20.38 -7.00
C THR A 197 2.68 20.68 -7.37
N LYS A 198 3.31 21.67 -6.75
CA LYS A 198 4.76 21.91 -6.83
C LYS A 198 5.44 21.26 -5.64
N PHE A 199 6.71 20.89 -5.80
CA PHE A 199 7.50 20.42 -4.68
C PHE A 199 7.73 21.55 -3.67
N THR A 200 7.43 21.30 -2.39
CA THR A 200 7.58 22.27 -1.30
C THR A 200 8.91 22.15 -0.57
N HIS A 201 9.76 21.20 -0.98
CA HIS A 201 11.07 20.96 -0.40
C HIS A 201 12.09 20.79 -1.54
N GLU A 202 13.34 21.10 -1.27
CA GLU A 202 14.43 20.80 -2.21
C GLU A 202 14.59 19.28 -2.38
N GLY A 203 15.22 18.88 -3.48
CA GLY A 203 15.41 17.47 -3.83
C GLY A 203 15.91 16.62 -2.67
N TYR A 204 15.20 15.52 -2.39
CA TYR A 204 15.61 14.57 -1.36
C TYR A 204 16.69 13.64 -1.91
N ILE A 205 17.82 13.51 -1.23
CA ILE A 205 18.96 12.71 -1.67
C ILE A 205 19.24 11.59 -0.66
N GLY A 206 19.51 10.38 -1.18
CA GLY A 206 19.84 9.22 -0.38
C GLY A 206 18.62 8.49 0.18
N ASP A 207 18.88 7.58 1.11
CA ASP A 207 17.83 6.79 1.76
C ASP A 207 17.06 7.66 2.75
N ALA A 208 15.74 7.53 2.73
CA ALA A 208 14.87 8.22 3.66
C ALA A 208 14.29 7.25 4.68
N LEU A 209 14.38 7.62 5.94
CA LEU A 209 13.58 7.03 7.00
C LEU A 209 12.21 7.70 7.02
N VAL A 210 11.16 6.91 6.90
CA VAL A 210 9.78 7.35 7.09
C VAL A 210 9.22 6.70 8.34
N VAL A 211 8.61 7.51 9.19
CA VAL A 211 7.86 7.03 10.36
C VAL A 211 6.53 7.78 10.46
N ARG A 212 5.54 7.18 11.10
CA ARG A 212 4.28 7.87 11.36
C ARG A 212 4.46 8.94 12.43
N THR A 213 3.76 10.07 12.29
CA THR A 213 3.81 11.12 13.31
C THR A 213 2.95 10.81 14.52
N ASP A 214 1.98 9.90 14.38
CA ASP A 214 1.08 9.49 15.46
C ASP A 214 1.66 8.39 16.37
N GLY A 215 2.93 8.04 16.18
CA GLY A 215 3.64 7.06 17.00
C GLY A 215 3.22 5.61 16.75
N LYS A 216 2.40 5.34 15.74
CA LYS A 216 2.02 3.98 15.37
C LYS A 216 3.05 3.36 14.42
N ASP A 217 3.05 2.04 14.37
CA ASP A 217 3.92 1.30 13.47
C ASP A 217 3.57 1.54 12.00
N LEU A 218 4.61 1.68 11.20
CA LEU A 218 4.54 1.81 9.76
C LEU A 218 4.88 0.47 9.10
N SER A 219 3.99 -0.07 8.28
CA SER A 219 4.28 -1.24 7.42
C SER A 219 4.73 -0.82 6.02
N ASP A 220 5.42 -1.72 5.32
CA ASP A 220 5.88 -1.53 3.94
C ASP A 220 4.69 -1.41 2.99
N GLN A 221 3.69 -2.26 3.15
CA GLN A 221 2.44 -2.23 2.37
C GLN A 221 1.73 -0.86 2.46
N GLN A 222 1.77 -0.21 3.62
CA GLN A 222 1.19 1.13 3.81
C GLN A 222 1.99 2.22 3.09
N VAL A 223 3.31 2.10 3.03
CA VAL A 223 4.16 3.02 2.28
C VAL A 223 4.03 2.78 0.78
N GLU A 224 4.00 1.52 0.36
CA GLU A 224 3.80 1.11 -1.04
C GLU A 224 2.50 1.70 -1.59
N VAL A 225 1.37 1.50 -0.90
CA VAL A 225 0.08 2.04 -1.36
C VAL A 225 0.04 3.56 -1.39
N LEU A 226 0.68 4.25 -0.43
CA LEU A 226 0.76 5.71 -0.42
C LEU A 226 1.51 6.21 -1.66
N LEU A 227 2.68 5.64 -1.93
CA LEU A 227 3.53 6.04 -3.06
C LEU A 227 2.82 5.77 -4.40
N HIS A 228 2.17 4.61 -4.52
CA HIS A 228 1.39 4.26 -5.70
C HIS A 228 0.19 5.19 -5.91
N PHE A 229 -0.59 5.49 -4.86
CA PHE A 229 -1.69 6.44 -4.97
C PHE A 229 -1.22 7.82 -5.43
N ILE A 230 -0.11 8.32 -4.86
CA ILE A 230 0.44 9.62 -5.24
C ILE A 230 0.89 9.60 -6.71
N ASN A 231 1.67 8.60 -7.11
CA ASN A 231 2.23 8.54 -8.46
C ASN A 231 1.16 8.27 -9.54
N ASP A 232 0.27 7.31 -9.30
CA ASP A 232 -0.64 6.79 -10.32
C ASP A 232 -1.92 7.65 -10.45
N GLU A 233 -2.35 8.31 -9.37
CA GLU A 233 -3.59 9.09 -9.36
C GLU A 233 -3.34 10.59 -9.20
N PHE A 234 -2.68 11.01 -8.12
CA PHE A 234 -2.52 12.44 -7.81
C PHE A 234 -1.56 13.15 -8.76
N SER A 235 -0.37 12.59 -9.00
CA SER A 235 0.66 13.17 -9.87
C SER A 235 0.19 13.25 -11.32
N VAL A 236 -0.56 12.26 -11.81
CA VAL A 236 -1.16 12.31 -13.15
C VAL A 236 -2.15 13.47 -13.29
N ALA A 237 -2.95 13.72 -12.25
CA ALA A 237 -3.84 14.87 -12.22
C ALA A 237 -3.07 16.20 -12.10
N ALA A 238 -2.01 16.23 -11.28
CA ALA A 238 -1.14 17.37 -11.09
C ALA A 238 -0.41 17.81 -12.36
N VAL A 239 0.10 16.86 -13.16
CA VAL A 239 0.79 17.18 -14.43
C VAL A 239 -0.11 17.97 -15.38
N LYS A 240 -1.42 17.67 -15.41
CA LYS A 240 -2.38 18.42 -16.24
C LYS A 240 -2.47 19.90 -15.87
N LEU A 241 -2.20 20.27 -14.61
CA LEU A 241 -2.19 21.67 -14.18
C LEU A 241 -0.95 22.42 -14.67
N LEU A 242 0.17 21.73 -14.93
CA LEU A 242 1.41 22.37 -15.36
C LEU A 242 1.26 23.03 -16.75
N ASP A 243 0.47 22.41 -17.62
CA ASP A 243 0.21 22.90 -18.98
C ASP A 243 -0.89 23.97 -19.04
N MET A 244 -1.56 24.26 -17.92
CA MET A 244 -2.62 25.28 -17.87
C MET A 244 -2.06 26.66 -17.55
N GLU A 245 -2.52 27.66 -18.30
CA GLU A 245 -2.28 29.07 -18.00
C GLU A 245 -2.88 29.48 -16.65
N GLU A 246 -2.24 30.41 -15.95
CA GLU A 246 -2.78 30.93 -14.69
C GLU A 246 -4.11 31.67 -14.94
N GLY A 247 -5.11 31.38 -14.13
CA GLY A 247 -6.44 31.97 -14.27
C GLY A 247 -7.55 31.10 -13.68
N LYS A 248 -8.80 31.56 -13.88
CA LYS A 248 -10.01 30.95 -13.28
C LYS A 248 -10.18 29.47 -13.59
N GLU A 249 -9.79 29.04 -14.79
CA GLU A 249 -9.91 27.64 -15.21
C GLU A 249 -8.93 26.75 -14.46
N LYS A 250 -7.67 27.18 -14.31
CA LYS A 250 -6.66 26.48 -13.53
C LYS A 250 -7.07 26.40 -12.06
N ASP A 251 -7.58 27.49 -11.50
CA ASP A 251 -8.06 27.50 -10.11
C ASP A 251 -9.26 26.58 -9.88
N ALA A 252 -10.19 26.51 -10.84
CA ALA A 252 -11.29 25.55 -10.79
C ALA A 252 -10.77 24.10 -10.86
N CYS A 253 -9.77 23.83 -11.72
CA CYS A 253 -9.13 22.53 -11.83
C CYS A 253 -8.37 22.15 -10.55
N LYS A 254 -7.64 23.07 -9.92
CA LYS A 254 -6.97 22.86 -8.61
C LYS A 254 -7.97 22.43 -7.55
N LYS A 255 -9.10 23.14 -7.44
CA LYS A 255 -10.17 22.80 -6.50
C LYS A 255 -10.74 21.41 -6.77
N GLN A 256 -11.01 21.09 -8.04
CA GLN A 256 -11.52 19.78 -8.42
C GLN A 256 -10.55 18.64 -8.08
N ILE A 257 -9.25 18.84 -8.32
CA ILE A 257 -8.21 17.86 -7.98
C ILE A 257 -8.13 17.67 -6.47
N ALA A 258 -8.11 18.77 -5.71
CA ALA A 258 -8.07 18.69 -4.25
C ALA A 258 -9.30 18.00 -3.66
N GLU A 259 -10.51 18.37 -4.12
CA GLU A 259 -11.76 17.75 -3.69
C GLU A 259 -11.80 16.26 -4.01
N LYS A 260 -11.23 15.86 -5.15
CA LYS A 260 -11.26 14.48 -5.62
C LYS A 260 -10.21 13.58 -4.96
N TYR A 261 -9.01 14.07 -4.73
CA TYR A 261 -7.86 13.22 -4.38
C TYR A 261 -7.31 13.50 -2.98
N LEU A 262 -7.49 14.70 -2.43
CA LEU A 262 -6.83 15.13 -1.19
C LEU A 262 -7.73 14.97 0.03
N HIS A 263 -8.16 13.74 0.26
CA HIS A 263 -8.88 13.36 1.47
C HIS A 263 -8.65 11.88 1.81
N PRO A 264 -8.84 11.48 3.09
CA PRO A 264 -8.49 10.14 3.54
C PRO A 264 -9.28 9.01 2.87
N GLU A 265 -10.55 9.26 2.55
CA GLU A 265 -11.41 8.27 1.90
C GLU A 265 -10.94 7.92 0.48
N ALA A 266 -10.27 8.84 -0.24
CA ALA A 266 -9.71 8.57 -1.56
C ALA A 266 -8.58 7.55 -1.48
N LEU A 267 -7.62 7.78 -0.57
CA LEU A 267 -6.51 6.85 -0.34
C LEU A 267 -7.03 5.49 0.15
N HIS A 268 -8.06 5.46 1.00
CA HIS A 268 -8.66 4.21 1.45
C HIS A 268 -9.34 3.44 0.31
N ALA A 269 -10.12 4.11 -0.54
CA ALA A 269 -10.79 3.48 -1.68
C ALA A 269 -9.79 2.95 -2.73
N TYR A 270 -8.66 3.65 -2.91
CA TYR A 270 -7.54 3.15 -3.72
C TYR A 270 -6.90 1.91 -3.07
N TRP A 271 -6.62 1.97 -1.77
CA TRP A 271 -6.03 0.84 -1.03
C TRP A 271 -6.85 -0.44 -1.13
N GLN A 272 -8.18 -0.35 -1.07
CA GLN A 272 -9.05 -1.53 -1.22
C GLN A 272 -8.83 -2.23 -2.57
N GLU A 273 -8.77 -1.46 -3.66
CA GLU A 273 -8.52 -2.01 -5.00
C GLU A 273 -7.11 -2.59 -5.10
N TYR A 274 -6.12 -1.82 -4.65
CA TYR A 274 -4.73 -2.21 -4.68
C TYR A 274 -4.49 -3.52 -3.90
N ARG A 275 -5.11 -3.65 -2.73
CA ARG A 275 -5.07 -4.89 -1.92
C ARG A 275 -5.64 -6.08 -2.69
N ARG A 276 -6.78 -5.93 -3.37
CA ARG A 276 -7.38 -7.01 -4.18
C ARG A 276 -6.47 -7.44 -5.32
N GLU A 277 -5.92 -6.49 -6.06
CA GLU A 277 -4.97 -6.75 -7.14
C GLU A 277 -3.74 -7.52 -6.62
N ARG A 278 -3.23 -7.13 -5.44
CA ARG A 278 -2.10 -7.79 -4.79
C ARG A 278 -2.42 -9.22 -4.34
N ILE A 279 -3.55 -9.45 -3.68
CA ILE A 279 -4.01 -10.80 -3.29
C ILE A 279 -4.20 -11.68 -4.54
N LYS A 280 -4.85 -11.17 -5.59
CA LYS A 280 -5.04 -11.92 -6.85
C LYS A 280 -3.71 -12.30 -7.51
N SER A 281 -2.69 -11.44 -7.39
CA SER A 281 -1.34 -11.74 -7.87
C SER A 281 -0.56 -12.75 -7.03
N GLY A 282 -1.17 -13.33 -5.98
CA GLY A 282 -0.54 -14.28 -5.08
C GLY A 282 0.37 -13.65 -4.02
N ARG A 283 0.26 -12.33 -3.79
CA ARG A 283 1.02 -11.65 -2.74
C ARG A 283 0.25 -11.66 -1.43
N VAL A 284 0.97 -11.85 -0.33
CA VAL A 284 0.42 -11.87 1.04
C VAL A 284 -0.02 -10.46 1.44
N TRP A 285 -1.31 -10.19 1.33
CA TRP A 285 -1.96 -8.88 1.57
C TRP A 285 -3.30 -9.01 2.30
N GLU A 286 -3.68 -10.23 2.68
CA GLU A 286 -4.92 -10.56 3.36
C GLU A 286 -5.03 -9.81 4.69
N ASP A 287 -3.93 -9.75 5.45
CA ASP A 287 -3.87 -9.06 6.74
C ASP A 287 -3.41 -7.60 6.64
N ALA A 288 -3.20 -7.09 5.42
CA ALA A 288 -2.82 -5.70 5.22
C ALA A 288 -3.90 -4.78 5.81
N VAL A 289 -3.46 -3.71 6.49
CA VAL A 289 -4.37 -2.72 7.07
C VAL A 289 -4.23 -1.39 6.34
N SER A 290 -5.36 -0.81 5.95
CA SER A 290 -5.43 0.52 5.34
C SER A 290 -4.65 1.55 6.17
N PRO A 291 -3.75 2.34 5.55
CA PRO A 291 -2.96 3.35 6.25
C PRO A 291 -3.84 4.36 7.00
N VAL A 292 -4.99 4.69 6.41
CA VAL A 292 -5.98 5.64 6.93
C VAL A 292 -6.81 5.05 8.06
N LYS A 293 -7.17 3.76 7.96
CA LYS A 293 -7.96 3.07 8.99
C LYS A 293 -7.20 3.00 10.31
N VAL A 294 -5.88 2.84 10.25
CA VAL A 294 -5.03 2.92 11.44
C VAL A 294 -5.14 4.29 12.12
N THR A 295 -5.22 5.39 11.37
CA THR A 295 -5.33 6.75 11.92
C THR A 295 -6.73 7.06 12.45
N LEU A 296 -7.78 6.76 11.65
CA LEU A 296 -9.15 7.23 11.88
C LEU A 296 -10.07 6.20 12.54
N GLY A 297 -9.67 4.93 12.61
CA GLY A 297 -10.50 3.83 13.08
C GLY A 297 -11.54 3.41 12.02
N GLU A 298 -12.53 4.25 11.78
CA GLU A 298 -13.54 4.06 10.75
C GLU A 298 -13.36 5.06 9.61
N VAL A 299 -13.48 4.59 8.37
CA VAL A 299 -13.32 5.41 7.17
C VAL A 299 -14.61 5.35 6.37
N LYS A 300 -15.17 6.52 6.04
CA LYS A 300 -16.36 6.60 5.20
C LYS A 300 -16.06 6.09 3.78
N PRO A 301 -17.04 5.50 3.08
CA PRO A 301 -16.83 5.07 1.71
C PRO A 301 -16.61 6.27 0.79
N ALA A 302 -15.79 6.06 -0.23
CA ALA A 302 -15.66 6.93 -1.39
C ALA A 302 -15.83 6.09 -2.66
N CYS A 303 -16.15 6.75 -3.77
CA CYS A 303 -16.29 6.06 -5.05
C CYS A 303 -14.95 5.44 -5.48
N GLY A 304 -14.91 4.11 -5.65
CA GLY A 304 -13.71 3.40 -6.08
C GLY A 304 -13.19 3.81 -7.46
N ARG A 305 -14.05 4.40 -8.31
CA ARG A 305 -13.67 4.87 -9.65
C ARG A 305 -13.16 6.31 -9.68
N CYS A 306 -13.83 7.20 -8.96
CA CYS A 306 -13.61 8.65 -9.09
C CYS A 306 -13.35 9.36 -7.75
N PHE A 307 -13.25 8.61 -6.66
CA PHE A 307 -12.91 9.05 -5.30
C PHE A 307 -13.85 10.07 -4.64
N LYS A 308 -14.96 10.45 -5.29
CA LYS A 308 -15.98 11.31 -4.65
C LYS A 308 -16.50 10.72 -3.34
N ARG A 309 -16.61 11.58 -2.31
CA ARG A 309 -17.15 11.29 -0.97
C ARG A 309 -18.68 11.23 -0.91
N GLU A 310 -19.35 11.75 -1.93
CA GLU A 310 -20.80 11.83 -1.98
C GLU A 310 -21.35 11.05 -3.17
N ALA A 311 -22.45 10.35 -2.94
CA ALA A 311 -23.19 9.66 -3.98
C ALA A 311 -24.21 10.60 -4.65
N GLU A 312 -24.43 10.44 -5.96
CA GLU A 312 -25.33 11.31 -6.72
C GLU A 312 -26.79 11.26 -6.24
N LYS A 313 -27.21 10.14 -5.63
CA LYS A 313 -28.55 9.92 -5.08
C LYS A 313 -28.56 9.76 -3.55
N GLY A 314 -27.53 10.25 -2.87
CA GLY A 314 -27.41 10.18 -1.40
C GLY A 314 -27.01 8.81 -0.84
N GLN A 315 -26.97 7.75 -1.66
CA GLN A 315 -26.49 6.43 -1.27
C GLN A 315 -25.51 5.88 -2.30
N PHE A 316 -24.39 5.33 -1.82
CA PHE A 316 -23.43 4.62 -2.66
C PHE A 316 -24.03 3.31 -3.16
N LEU A 317 -23.81 3.00 -4.44
CA LEU A 317 -23.93 1.64 -4.94
C LEU A 317 -22.71 0.85 -4.46
N PHE A 318 -22.81 -0.46 -4.29
CA PHE A 318 -21.67 -1.30 -3.98
C PHE A 318 -21.65 -2.54 -4.87
N CYS A 319 -20.47 -3.14 -5.04
CA CYS A 319 -20.33 -4.42 -5.72
C CYS A 319 -20.82 -5.53 -4.80
N GLU A 320 -21.80 -6.32 -5.26
CA GLU A 320 -22.36 -7.43 -4.47
C GLU A 320 -21.36 -8.58 -4.26
N GLY A 321 -20.40 -8.76 -5.18
CA GLY A 321 -19.41 -9.83 -5.06
C GLY A 321 -18.41 -9.62 -3.92
N CYS A 322 -17.81 -8.43 -3.83
CA CYS A 322 -16.79 -8.15 -2.82
C CYS A 322 -17.26 -7.31 -1.64
N GLU A 323 -18.47 -6.74 -1.70
CA GLU A 323 -19.13 -5.90 -0.68
C GLU A 323 -18.35 -4.67 -0.16
N ASP A 324 -17.13 -4.45 -0.64
CA ASP A 324 -16.21 -3.42 -0.17
C ASP A 324 -15.97 -2.30 -1.21
N ARG A 325 -16.44 -2.49 -2.45
CA ARG A 325 -16.25 -1.57 -3.57
C ARG A 325 -17.48 -0.69 -3.75
N PHE A 326 -17.34 0.61 -3.49
CA PHE A 326 -18.44 1.58 -3.56
C PHE A 326 -18.39 2.46 -4.81
N TYR A 327 -19.55 2.89 -5.30
CA TYR A 327 -19.69 3.75 -6.47
C TYR A 327 -20.68 4.89 -6.21
N CYS A 328 -20.29 6.12 -6.57
CA CYS A 328 -21.19 7.28 -6.42
C CYS A 328 -22.36 7.28 -7.41
N SER A 329 -22.26 6.50 -8.51
CA SER A 329 -23.31 6.37 -9.53
C SER A 329 -23.12 5.14 -10.40
N LYS A 330 -24.20 4.74 -11.11
CA LYS A 330 -24.18 3.60 -12.04
C LYS A 330 -23.17 3.80 -13.16
N THR A 331 -23.07 5.03 -13.68
CA THR A 331 -22.04 5.42 -14.66
C THR A 331 -20.61 5.15 -14.18
N CYS A 332 -20.33 5.38 -12.89
CA CYS A 332 -19.00 5.08 -12.34
C CYS A 332 -18.77 3.58 -12.18
N SER A 333 -19.81 2.83 -11.78
CA SER A 333 -19.78 1.36 -11.71
C SER A 333 -19.53 0.75 -13.09
N ASP A 334 -20.30 1.12 -14.12
CA ASP A 334 -20.17 0.58 -15.48
C ASP A 334 -18.80 0.90 -16.10
N LYS A 335 -18.25 2.09 -15.82
CA LYS A 335 -16.89 2.47 -16.28
C LYS A 335 -15.76 1.76 -15.54
N ASP A 336 -16.04 1.25 -14.34
CA ASP A 336 -15.07 0.51 -13.53
C ASP A 336 -15.19 -1.00 -13.73
N GLU A 337 -16.32 -1.48 -14.26
CA GLU A 337 -16.68 -2.90 -14.38
C GLU A 337 -15.54 -3.76 -14.91
N LYS A 338 -14.95 -3.38 -16.06
CA LYS A 338 -13.85 -4.15 -16.65
C LYS A 338 -12.63 -4.22 -15.73
N ARG A 339 -12.22 -3.09 -15.15
CA ARG A 339 -11.06 -3.03 -14.25
C ARG A 339 -11.33 -3.82 -12.97
N HIS A 340 -12.52 -3.63 -12.38
CA HIS A 340 -12.89 -4.27 -11.13
C HIS A 340 -13.11 -5.77 -11.29
N ALA A 341 -13.70 -6.24 -12.40
CA ALA A 341 -13.86 -7.66 -12.67
C ALA A 341 -12.52 -8.41 -12.71
N GLU A 342 -11.43 -7.72 -13.07
CA GLU A 342 -10.09 -8.29 -13.03
C GLU A 342 -9.53 -8.45 -11.61
N SER A 343 -10.12 -7.88 -10.56
CA SER A 343 -9.64 -7.98 -9.17
C SER A 343 -10.71 -8.46 -8.18
N CYS A 344 -11.97 -8.47 -8.59
CA CYS A 344 -13.11 -8.84 -7.75
C CYS A 344 -13.09 -10.34 -7.45
N PHE A 345 -13.15 -10.69 -6.17
CA PHE A 345 -13.33 -12.06 -5.70
C PHE A 345 -14.80 -12.44 -5.83
N TRP A 346 -15.25 -12.69 -7.05
CA TRP A 346 -16.39 -13.57 -7.22
C TRP A 346 -15.83 -14.98 -7.04
N GLU A 347 -16.02 -15.56 -5.86
CA GLU A 347 -15.94 -17.00 -5.76
C GLU A 347 -17.06 -17.54 -6.65
N ASP A 348 -16.73 -17.93 -7.88
CA ASP A 348 -17.56 -18.85 -8.64
C ASP A 348 -17.53 -20.19 -7.88
N GLU A 349 -18.24 -20.25 -6.75
CA GLU A 349 -18.61 -21.51 -6.08
C GLU A 349 -19.54 -22.37 -6.98
N THR A 350 -19.79 -21.93 -8.22
CA THR A 350 -20.54 -22.64 -9.25
C THR A 350 -19.65 -23.31 -10.31
N VAL A 351 -18.36 -23.56 -10.03
CA VAL A 351 -17.64 -24.62 -10.77
C VAL A 351 -18.24 -25.97 -10.39
N ASP A 352 -19.31 -26.26 -11.12
CA ASP A 352 -20.04 -27.48 -11.31
C ASP A 352 -19.12 -28.70 -11.16
N SER A 353 -19.23 -29.36 -10.01
CA SER A 353 -18.69 -30.70 -9.79
C SER A 353 -19.45 -31.77 -10.60
N GLY A 354 -20.35 -31.36 -11.50
CA GLY A 354 -20.94 -32.17 -12.56
C GLY A 354 -19.97 -32.53 -13.69
N LEU A 355 -18.80 -33.08 -13.37
CA LEU A 355 -18.11 -33.99 -14.28
C LEU A 355 -18.89 -35.31 -14.28
N ASP A 356 -20.07 -35.26 -14.92
CA ASP A 356 -20.84 -36.45 -15.25
C ASP A 356 -20.07 -37.16 -16.36
N SER A 357 -19.32 -38.17 -15.94
CA SER A 357 -18.61 -39.11 -16.79
C SER A 357 -19.60 -39.94 -17.61
N SER A 358 -20.14 -39.36 -18.68
CA SER A 358 -20.80 -40.10 -19.75
C SER A 358 -20.03 -39.87 -21.04
N ALA A 359 -19.11 -40.80 -21.27
CA ALA A 359 -18.50 -41.05 -22.55
C ALA A 359 -19.60 -41.38 -23.58
N GLU A 360 -19.92 -40.43 -24.45
CA GLU A 360 -20.53 -40.74 -25.74
C GLU A 360 -19.48 -40.58 -26.83
N CYS A 361 -19.10 -41.73 -27.38
CA CYS A 361 -18.34 -41.86 -28.59
C CYS A 361 -19.16 -41.25 -29.74
N VAL A 362 -18.66 -40.23 -30.43
CA VAL A 362 -19.18 -39.86 -31.74
C VAL A 362 -18.05 -39.75 -32.74
N ASP A 363 -18.22 -40.56 -33.76
CA ASP A 363 -17.31 -40.87 -34.83
C ASP A 363 -16.87 -39.68 -35.68
N SER A 364 -15.65 -39.86 -36.16
CA SER A 364 -14.99 -39.13 -37.23
C SER A 364 -15.87 -39.01 -38.48
N GLN A 365 -16.06 -37.79 -38.98
CA GLN A 365 -16.23 -37.56 -40.41
C GLN A 365 -15.38 -36.38 -40.88
N SER A 366 -14.36 -36.76 -41.64
CA SER A 366 -13.56 -35.94 -42.54
C SER A 366 -14.43 -35.31 -43.62
N SER A 367 -14.34 -34.00 -43.79
CA SER A 367 -14.75 -33.34 -45.03
C SER A 367 -13.58 -32.58 -45.62
N ASP A 368 -13.12 -33.08 -46.76
CA ASP A 368 -12.19 -32.48 -47.70
C ASP A 368 -12.53 -31.01 -47.97
N PHE A 369 -11.53 -30.13 -47.87
CA PHE A 369 -11.61 -28.76 -48.34
C PHE A 369 -10.57 -28.55 -49.45
N SER A 370 -11.02 -28.65 -50.70
CA SER A 370 -10.25 -28.34 -51.89
C SER A 370 -10.15 -26.82 -52.07
N TYR A 371 -8.92 -26.29 -52.10
CA TYR A 371 -8.63 -24.90 -52.43
C TYR A 371 -8.39 -24.77 -53.94
N SER A 372 -9.26 -24.03 -54.64
CA SER A 372 -9.05 -23.65 -56.04
C SER A 372 -8.40 -22.26 -56.11
N GLU A 373 -7.19 -22.21 -56.66
CA GLU A 373 -6.52 -20.99 -57.15
C GLU A 373 -7.35 -20.34 -58.26
N GLU A 374 -7.71 -19.07 -58.09
CA GLU A 374 -8.00 -18.19 -59.22
C GLU A 374 -6.99 -17.05 -59.25
N ARG A 375 -6.24 -17.04 -60.35
CA ARG A 375 -5.26 -16.06 -60.76
C ARG A 375 -5.94 -15.23 -61.84
N SER A 376 -6.05 -13.92 -61.67
CA SER A 376 -6.46 -13.01 -62.74
C SER A 376 -5.88 -11.61 -62.49
N ASP A 377 -5.01 -11.23 -63.42
CA ASP A 377 -4.55 -9.91 -63.87
C ASP A 377 -3.92 -8.88 -62.90
#